data_AF-A0A6B0XE20-F1
#
_entry.id   AF-A0A6B0XE20-F1
#
_cell.length_a   1.000
_cell.length_b   1.000
_cell.length_c   1.000
_cell.angle_alpha   90.00
_cell.angle_beta   90.00
_cell.angle_gamma   90.00
#
_symmetry.space_group_name_H-M   'P 1'
#
loop_
_entity.id
_entity.type
_entity.pdbx_description
1 polymer ?
#
loop_
_entity_poly.entity_id
_entity_poly.type
_entity_poly.pdbx_seq_one_letter_code
_entity_poly.pdbx_strand_id
1 'polypeptide(L)'
;MTEPQFDITPFLDQDEGQHFDRKSLFEGARGTKQLRDRRAVRDQVEERPRIEGNLPAVIEETSGVISSLLRRPSRLVGNQFRETSEYPDFAWREALLNAIAHRDYGVEGAGTEVWLFEDRMEVVSPGALAGNLTTDELLTLRRVHRSRNPRIVRVLVDLGFARDQGEGIPRMFAEMKDAFLPQPSIEATNRSVTVALRNTLTLNTGEFKADAEESKADTGESKADTGEFKADAREELPPAIREAIDQLGPRPRRERLRPLIHAICDQGRWVTSAELAEVLNFRQHNLTAGHLAPMVESGQLERRFPGQPNHPRQAYRAVARSPV
;
A
#
# COMPACT_ATOMS: atom_id res chain seq x y z
N MET A 1 50.39 -4.03 -6.51
CA MET A 1 49.00 -3.55 -6.56
C MET A 1 48.26 -4.50 -7.47
N THR A 2 47.49 -5.40 -6.89
CA THR A 2 46.71 -6.45 -7.56
C THR A 2 45.47 -5.83 -8.19
N GLU A 3 45.31 -5.99 -9.50
CA GLU A 3 44.10 -5.62 -10.23
C GLU A 3 42.89 -6.41 -9.71
N PRO A 4 41.69 -5.82 -9.69
CA PRO A 4 40.48 -6.55 -9.31
C PRO A 4 40.17 -7.61 -10.37
N GLN A 5 40.07 -8.86 -9.91
CA GLN A 5 39.94 -10.09 -10.71
C GLN A 5 38.57 -10.28 -11.38
N PHE A 6 37.70 -9.26 -11.37
CA PHE A 6 36.37 -9.32 -11.96
C PHE A 6 36.10 -8.04 -12.75
N ASP A 7 36.24 -8.16 -14.07
CA ASP A 7 35.83 -7.14 -15.02
C ASP A 7 34.30 -7.23 -15.19
N ILE A 8 33.59 -6.21 -14.70
CA ILE A 8 32.13 -6.10 -14.78
C ILE A 8 31.65 -5.44 -16.09
N THR A 9 32.57 -4.91 -16.89
CA THR A 9 32.28 -4.26 -18.18
C THR A 9 31.48 -5.15 -19.14
N PRO A 10 31.73 -6.47 -19.23
CA PRO A 10 30.93 -7.38 -20.07
C PRO A 10 29.47 -7.58 -19.59
N PHE A 11 29.14 -7.22 -18.36
CA PHE A 11 27.76 -7.28 -17.83
C PHE A 11 27.01 -5.97 -18.02
N LEU A 12 27.71 -4.85 -18.16
CA LEU A 12 27.11 -3.53 -18.40
C LEU A 12 26.79 -3.29 -19.88
N ASP A 13 27.52 -3.96 -20.78
CA ASP A 13 27.39 -3.81 -22.24
C ASP A 13 26.63 -4.97 -22.92
N GLN A 14 26.01 -5.88 -22.16
CA GLN A 14 25.05 -6.82 -22.75
C GLN A 14 23.72 -6.10 -22.99
N ASP A 15 23.28 -6.10 -24.25
CA ASP A 15 21.89 -5.76 -24.59
C ASP A 15 20.97 -6.63 -23.73
N GLU A 16 20.23 -6.00 -22.82
CA GLU A 16 19.25 -6.66 -21.96
C GLU A 16 18.37 -7.56 -22.85
N GLY A 17 18.30 -8.84 -22.47
CA GLY A 17 17.83 -9.92 -23.31
C GLY A 17 16.50 -9.66 -24.02
N GLN A 18 16.35 -10.34 -25.17
CA GLN A 18 15.13 -10.40 -25.97
C GLN A 18 13.88 -10.62 -25.10
N HIS A 19 13.18 -9.54 -24.74
CA HIS A 19 11.88 -9.62 -24.10
C HIS A 19 10.95 -8.62 -24.79
N PHE A 20 9.88 -9.18 -25.35
CA PHE A 20 8.84 -8.52 -26.15
C PHE A 20 8.52 -7.10 -25.66
N ASP A 21 8.79 -6.14 -26.55
CA ASP A 21 8.92 -4.72 -26.31
C ASP A 21 7.54 -4.07 -26.07
N ARG A 22 7.06 -4.10 -24.82
CA ARG A 22 6.09 -3.10 -24.34
C ARG A 22 6.86 -1.83 -24.04
N LYS A 23 6.92 -0.95 -25.03
CA LYS A 23 7.87 0.16 -25.10
C LYS A 23 7.68 1.20 -23.98
N SER A 24 8.78 1.51 -23.32
CA SER A 24 9.00 2.57 -22.32
C SER A 24 8.21 3.87 -22.56
N LEU A 25 7.58 4.42 -21.51
CA LEU A 25 6.99 5.78 -21.44
C LEU A 25 8.01 6.90 -21.66
N PHE A 26 9.29 6.55 -21.67
CA PHE A 26 10.39 7.46 -21.89
C PHE A 26 11.12 7.13 -23.19
N GLU A 27 11.49 8.18 -23.93
CA GLU A 27 12.34 8.10 -25.11
C GLU A 27 13.72 8.67 -24.79
N GLY A 28 14.77 8.04 -25.33
CA GLY A 28 16.16 8.48 -25.15
C GLY A 28 17.01 7.55 -24.28
N ALA A 29 18.33 7.71 -24.39
CA ALA A 29 19.32 6.95 -23.65
C ALA A 29 19.28 7.28 -22.14
N ARG A 30 19.90 6.44 -21.29
CA ARG A 30 20.00 6.70 -19.83
C ARG A 30 20.63 8.08 -19.61
N GLY A 31 19.89 8.99 -18.96
CA GLY A 31 20.31 10.38 -18.71
C GLY A 31 19.61 11.44 -19.57
N THR A 32 18.97 11.06 -20.68
CA THR A 32 18.21 11.96 -21.57
C THR A 32 16.76 11.51 -21.79
N LYS A 33 16.23 10.72 -20.86
CA LYS A 33 14.86 10.21 -20.90
C LYS A 33 13.84 11.36 -20.86
N GLN A 34 13.18 11.61 -21.98
CA GLN A 34 12.03 12.52 -22.07
C GLN A 34 10.73 11.73 -22.01
N LEU A 35 9.72 12.29 -21.34
CA LEU A 35 8.38 11.70 -21.30
C LEU A 35 7.81 11.69 -22.72
N ARG A 36 7.44 10.51 -23.21
CA ARG A 36 6.80 10.36 -24.53
C ARG A 36 5.46 11.08 -24.54
N ASP A 37 5.15 11.72 -25.66
CA ASP A 37 3.86 12.36 -25.86
C ASP A 37 2.73 11.32 -25.75
N ARG A 38 1.82 11.54 -24.80
CA ARG A 38 0.71 10.62 -24.47
C ARG A 38 -0.20 10.34 -25.66
N ARG A 39 -0.25 11.21 -26.66
CA ARG A 39 -1.01 10.98 -27.91
C ARG A 39 -0.32 9.99 -28.84
N ALA A 40 1.01 10.01 -28.92
CA ALA A 40 1.79 9.14 -29.82
C ALA A 40 1.82 7.67 -29.34
N VAL A 41 1.74 7.42 -28.03
CA VAL A 41 1.61 6.06 -27.46
C VAL A 41 0.26 5.42 -27.81
N ARG A 42 -0.77 6.26 -28.04
CA ARG A 42 -2.12 5.82 -28.38
C ARG A 42 -2.24 5.22 -29.79
N ASP A 43 -1.27 5.50 -30.67
CA ASP A 43 -1.26 5.04 -32.07
C ASP A 43 -0.52 3.71 -32.27
N GLN A 44 0.01 3.09 -31.21
CA GLN A 44 0.70 1.79 -31.25
C GLN A 44 -0.02 0.79 -30.32
N VAL A 45 -1.24 0.42 -30.68
CA VAL A 45 -2.05 -0.58 -29.95
C VAL A 45 -1.87 -1.94 -30.61
N GLU A 46 -1.35 -2.91 -29.86
CA GLU A 46 -1.44 -4.31 -30.25
C GLU A 46 -2.84 -4.82 -29.89
N GLU A 47 -3.76 -4.77 -30.85
CA GLU A 47 -5.12 -5.25 -30.66
C GLU A 47 -5.16 -6.78 -30.69
N ARG A 48 -5.84 -7.37 -29.72
CA ARG A 48 -6.08 -8.81 -29.65
C ARG A 48 -7.48 -9.13 -30.15
N PRO A 49 -7.71 -10.33 -30.71
CA PRO A 49 -9.04 -10.74 -31.14
C PRO A 49 -10.07 -10.58 -30.03
N ARG A 50 -11.27 -10.16 -30.40
CA ARG A 50 -12.39 -10.08 -29.47
C ARG A 50 -12.73 -11.47 -28.95
N ILE A 51 -12.84 -11.58 -27.62
CA ILE A 51 -13.27 -12.80 -26.94
C ILE A 51 -14.79 -12.75 -26.79
N GLU A 52 -15.48 -13.74 -27.34
CA GLU A 52 -16.94 -13.83 -27.33
C GLU A 52 -17.37 -15.25 -26.92
N GLY A 53 -18.50 -15.38 -26.22
CA GLY A 53 -19.01 -16.67 -25.78
C GLY A 53 -19.92 -16.57 -24.57
N ASN A 54 -20.08 -17.71 -23.88
CA ASN A 54 -20.75 -17.72 -22.57
C ASN A 54 -19.85 -17.07 -21.50
N LEU A 55 -20.47 -16.53 -20.44
CA LEU A 55 -19.72 -15.79 -19.42
C LEU A 55 -18.57 -16.59 -18.79
N PRO A 56 -18.73 -17.87 -18.41
CA PRO A 56 -17.62 -18.66 -17.87
C PRO A 56 -16.44 -18.79 -18.83
N ALA A 57 -16.70 -19.10 -20.11
CA ALA A 57 -15.66 -19.24 -21.12
C ALA A 57 -14.93 -17.91 -21.36
N VAL A 58 -15.68 -16.81 -21.48
CA VAL A 58 -15.09 -15.48 -21.67
C VAL A 58 -14.21 -15.09 -20.48
N ILE A 59 -14.65 -15.36 -19.24
CA ILE A 59 -13.87 -15.06 -18.03
C ILE A 59 -12.57 -15.86 -18.00
N GLU A 60 -12.63 -17.16 -18.23
CA GLU A 60 -11.46 -18.05 -18.22
C GLU A 60 -10.47 -17.72 -19.34
N GLU A 61 -10.97 -17.55 -20.57
CA GLU A 61 -10.14 -17.20 -21.72
C GLU A 61 -9.48 -15.84 -21.54
N THR A 62 -10.24 -14.82 -21.13
CA THR A 62 -9.70 -13.48 -20.85
C THR A 62 -8.67 -13.52 -19.72
N SER A 63 -8.93 -14.28 -18.66
CA SER A 63 -7.99 -14.45 -17.54
C SER A 63 -6.70 -15.13 -17.97
N GLY A 64 -6.79 -16.15 -18.84
CA GLY A 64 -5.63 -16.82 -19.42
C GLY A 64 -4.79 -15.88 -20.28
N VAL A 65 -5.43 -15.11 -21.16
CA VAL A 65 -4.77 -14.11 -22.00
C VAL A 65 -4.07 -13.05 -21.15
N ILE A 66 -4.77 -12.43 -20.18
CA ILE A 66 -4.16 -11.44 -19.27
C ILE A 66 -2.98 -12.07 -18.53
N SER A 67 -3.15 -13.27 -17.95
CA SER A 67 -2.09 -13.95 -17.19
C SER A 67 -0.83 -14.22 -18.03
N SER A 68 -0.98 -14.54 -19.31
CA SER A 68 0.16 -14.72 -20.24
C SER A 68 0.86 -13.40 -20.61
N LEU A 69 0.14 -12.29 -20.48
CA LEU A 69 0.60 -10.96 -20.80
C LEU A 69 1.24 -10.25 -19.59
N LEU A 70 0.94 -10.66 -18.36
CA LEU A 70 1.51 -10.05 -17.16
C LEU A 70 2.99 -10.41 -17.00
N ARG A 71 3.80 -9.41 -16.65
CA ARG A 71 5.23 -9.65 -16.33
C ARG A 71 5.34 -10.36 -14.99
N ARG A 72 6.37 -11.18 -14.83
CA ARG A 72 6.69 -11.87 -13.57
C ARG A 72 8.14 -11.57 -13.15
N PRO A 73 8.44 -10.34 -12.73
CA PRO A 73 9.78 -10.01 -12.27
C PRO A 73 10.17 -10.86 -11.06
N SER A 74 11.42 -11.29 -11.04
CA SER A 74 12.02 -11.90 -9.85
C SER A 74 12.23 -10.81 -8.80
N ARG A 75 11.55 -10.93 -7.66
CA ARG A 75 11.64 -10.01 -6.52
C ARG A 75 12.24 -10.75 -5.32
N LEU A 76 13.09 -10.07 -4.56
CA LEU A 76 13.61 -10.60 -3.30
C LEU A 76 12.50 -10.54 -2.25
N VAL A 77 12.01 -11.69 -1.81
CA VAL A 77 11.01 -11.84 -0.74
C VAL A 77 11.70 -12.52 0.43
N GLY A 78 11.98 -11.76 1.49
CA GLY A 78 12.85 -12.21 2.59
C GLY A 78 14.30 -12.39 2.10
N ASN A 79 14.81 -13.63 2.15
CA ASN A 79 16.16 -13.97 1.65
C ASN A 79 16.14 -14.80 0.36
N GLN A 80 14.99 -14.91 -0.32
CA GLN A 80 14.86 -15.71 -1.54
C GLN A 80 14.24 -14.89 -2.66
N PHE A 81 14.80 -15.02 -3.86
CA PHE A 81 14.20 -14.49 -5.06
C PHE A 81 12.99 -15.34 -5.46
N ARG A 82 11.85 -14.69 -5.68
CA ARG A 82 10.62 -15.32 -6.15
C ARG A 82 10.07 -14.53 -7.33
N GLU A 83 9.59 -15.24 -8.34
CA GLU A 83 8.82 -14.63 -9.41
C GLU A 83 7.49 -14.15 -8.84
N THR A 84 7.29 -12.84 -8.84
CA THR A 84 6.05 -12.22 -8.38
C THR A 84 5.38 -11.58 -9.58
N SER A 85 4.07 -11.83 -9.74
CA SER A 85 3.27 -11.17 -10.77
C SER A 85 3.33 -9.65 -10.61
N GLU A 86 3.30 -8.94 -11.74
CA GLU A 86 3.27 -7.49 -11.82
C GLU A 86 2.11 -6.88 -11.02
N TYR A 87 0.97 -7.56 -11.00
CA TYR A 87 -0.19 -7.24 -10.18
C TYR A 87 -0.60 -8.46 -9.32
N PRO A 88 -1.14 -8.26 -8.11
CA PRO A 88 -1.76 -9.33 -7.33
C PRO A 88 -2.84 -10.02 -8.16
N ASP A 89 -2.81 -11.36 -8.21
CA ASP A 89 -3.72 -12.14 -9.05
C ASP A 89 -5.19 -11.89 -8.69
N PHE A 90 -5.47 -11.70 -7.41
CA PHE A 90 -6.80 -11.36 -6.95
C PHE A 90 -7.27 -10.00 -7.47
N ALA A 91 -6.42 -8.97 -7.43
CA ALA A 91 -6.82 -7.59 -7.70
C ALA A 91 -7.30 -7.39 -9.14
N TRP A 92 -6.54 -7.88 -10.14
CA TRP A 92 -6.93 -7.72 -11.54
C TRP A 92 -8.09 -8.64 -11.94
N ARG A 93 -8.20 -9.84 -11.37
CA ARG A 93 -9.34 -10.74 -11.60
C ARG A 93 -10.63 -10.15 -11.04
N GLU A 94 -10.56 -9.57 -9.85
CA GLU A 94 -11.70 -8.89 -9.22
C GLU A 94 -12.15 -7.68 -10.04
N ALA A 95 -11.21 -6.88 -10.57
CA ALA A 95 -11.53 -5.78 -11.49
C ALA A 95 -12.25 -6.28 -12.76
N LEU A 96 -11.75 -7.36 -13.38
CA LEU A 96 -12.36 -8.00 -14.54
C LEU A 96 -13.77 -8.54 -14.25
N LEU A 97 -13.92 -9.28 -13.15
CA LEU A 97 -15.19 -9.86 -12.75
C LEU A 97 -16.23 -8.78 -12.43
N ASN A 98 -15.84 -7.72 -11.71
CA ASN A 98 -16.74 -6.60 -11.44
C ASN A 98 -17.16 -5.89 -12.73
N ALA A 99 -16.23 -5.68 -13.66
CA ALA A 99 -16.52 -5.09 -14.94
C ALA A 99 -17.53 -5.92 -15.76
N ILE A 100 -17.45 -7.25 -15.69
CA ILE A 100 -18.42 -8.14 -16.35
C ILE A 100 -19.76 -8.16 -15.60
N ALA A 101 -19.72 -8.38 -14.30
CA ALA A 101 -20.91 -8.54 -13.47
C ALA A 101 -21.79 -7.28 -13.42
N HIS A 102 -21.18 -6.09 -13.44
CA HIS A 102 -21.87 -4.81 -13.30
C HIS A 102 -22.02 -4.03 -14.62
N ARG A 103 -21.52 -4.58 -15.75
CA ARG A 103 -21.70 -4.01 -17.10
C ARG A 103 -23.17 -3.71 -17.40
N ASP A 104 -23.41 -2.58 -18.07
CA ASP A 104 -24.69 -2.35 -18.74
C ASP A 104 -24.76 -3.15 -20.05
N TYR A 105 -25.43 -4.29 -20.00
CA TYR A 105 -25.65 -5.15 -21.16
C TYR A 105 -26.64 -4.56 -22.18
N GLY A 106 -27.34 -3.47 -21.84
CA GLY A 106 -28.20 -2.74 -22.78
C GLY A 106 -27.43 -1.83 -23.75
N VAL A 107 -26.15 -1.53 -23.47
CA VAL A 107 -25.31 -0.77 -24.39
C VAL A 107 -24.75 -1.71 -25.45
N GLU A 108 -25.39 -1.69 -26.63
CA GLU A 108 -24.94 -2.43 -27.81
C GLU A 108 -23.65 -1.85 -28.39
N GLY A 109 -22.82 -2.71 -28.99
CA GLY A 109 -21.57 -2.30 -29.66
C GLY A 109 -20.38 -1.97 -28.74
N ALA A 110 -20.59 -1.73 -27.44
CA ALA A 110 -19.52 -1.48 -26.48
C ALA A 110 -19.23 -2.71 -25.61
N GLY A 111 -18.02 -3.28 -25.67
CA GLY A 111 -17.60 -4.40 -24.82
C GLY A 111 -17.02 -3.95 -23.48
N THR A 112 -16.75 -4.89 -22.59
CA THR A 112 -15.75 -4.66 -21.53
C THR A 112 -14.38 -4.65 -22.18
N GLU A 113 -13.60 -3.62 -21.93
CA GLU A 113 -12.26 -3.44 -22.49
C GLU A 113 -11.21 -3.59 -21.40
N VAL A 114 -10.09 -4.22 -21.74
CA VAL A 114 -8.92 -4.32 -20.86
C VAL A 114 -7.72 -3.72 -21.59
N TRP A 115 -7.21 -2.62 -21.06
CA TRP A 115 -6.06 -1.92 -21.58
C TRP A 115 -4.85 -2.23 -20.70
N LEU A 116 -3.80 -2.79 -21.30
CA LEU A 116 -2.53 -3.06 -20.64
C LEU A 116 -1.48 -2.04 -21.08
N PHE A 117 -1.16 -1.11 -20.20
CA PHE A 117 -0.06 -0.16 -20.37
C PHE A 117 1.20 -0.67 -19.69
N GLU A 118 2.31 0.05 -19.87
CA GLU A 118 3.56 -0.27 -19.17
C GLU A 118 3.46 -0.01 -17.66
N ASP A 119 2.68 0.98 -17.23
CA ASP A 119 2.62 1.44 -15.83
C ASP A 119 1.31 1.07 -15.11
N ARG A 120 0.31 0.57 -15.87
CA ARG A 120 -1.02 0.26 -15.33
C ARG A 120 -1.84 -0.65 -16.23
N MET A 121 -2.80 -1.33 -15.62
CA MET A 121 -3.92 -2.00 -16.28
C MET A 121 -5.17 -1.14 -16.08
N GLU A 122 -5.96 -0.94 -17.11
CA GLU A 122 -7.29 -0.32 -17.01
C GLU A 122 -8.36 -1.32 -17.48
N VAL A 123 -9.35 -1.58 -16.64
CA VAL A 123 -10.53 -2.37 -16.98
C VAL A 123 -11.71 -1.41 -17.11
N VAL A 124 -12.29 -1.32 -18.30
CA VAL A 124 -13.38 -0.41 -18.64
C VAL A 124 -14.65 -1.20 -18.90
N SER A 125 -15.69 -0.94 -18.12
CA SER A 125 -17.03 -1.51 -18.35
C SER A 125 -18.02 -0.44 -18.83
N PRO A 126 -18.85 -0.74 -19.83
CA PRO A 126 -19.94 0.13 -20.26
C PRO A 126 -21.01 0.34 -19.18
N GLY A 127 -21.56 1.55 -19.17
CA GLY A 127 -22.64 1.99 -18.26
C GLY A 127 -22.13 2.76 -17.05
N ALA A 128 -23.06 3.44 -16.37
CA ALA A 128 -22.79 4.14 -15.12
C ALA A 128 -22.66 3.18 -13.93
N LEU A 129 -22.32 3.68 -12.75
CA LEU A 129 -22.45 2.93 -11.49
C LEU A 129 -23.90 2.49 -11.24
N ALA A 130 -24.06 1.42 -10.48
CA ALA A 130 -25.39 0.85 -10.20
C ALA A 130 -26.16 1.71 -9.19
N GLY A 131 -27.36 2.16 -9.56
CA GLY A 131 -28.23 2.95 -8.69
C GLY A 131 -27.69 4.36 -8.44
N ASN A 132 -27.71 4.78 -7.17
CA ASN A 132 -27.23 6.10 -6.74
C ASN A 132 -25.80 6.05 -6.19
N LEU A 133 -25.06 4.96 -6.44
CA LEU A 133 -23.72 4.80 -5.92
C LEU A 133 -22.79 5.86 -6.48
N THR A 134 -22.03 6.49 -5.59
CA THR A 134 -20.94 7.39 -5.98
C THR A 134 -19.59 6.68 -5.90
N THR A 135 -18.60 7.21 -6.61
CA THR A 135 -17.20 6.78 -6.46
C THR A 135 -16.73 6.93 -5.01
N ASP A 136 -17.15 8.00 -4.33
CA ASP A 136 -16.77 8.25 -2.94
C ASP A 136 -17.33 7.17 -2.00
N GLU A 137 -18.55 6.69 -2.24
CA GLU A 137 -19.12 5.58 -1.47
C GLU A 137 -18.35 4.28 -1.70
N LEU A 138 -17.88 3.99 -2.91
CA LEU A 138 -17.01 2.84 -3.18
C LEU A 138 -15.65 2.97 -2.47
N LEU A 139 -15.09 4.17 -2.44
CA LEU A 139 -13.84 4.48 -1.76
C LEU A 139 -13.95 4.45 -0.22
N THR A 140 -15.16 4.43 0.35
CA THR A 140 -15.34 4.17 1.79
C THR A 140 -15.00 2.73 2.19
N LEU A 141 -14.81 1.83 1.21
CA LEU A 141 -14.52 0.40 1.39
C LEU A 141 -15.52 -0.33 2.29
N ARG A 142 -16.72 0.24 2.46
CA ARG A 142 -17.82 -0.44 3.13
C ARG A 142 -18.38 -1.51 2.21
N ARG A 143 -18.93 -2.57 2.81
CA ARG A 143 -19.60 -3.64 2.05
C ARG A 143 -20.85 -3.07 1.38
N VAL A 144 -20.78 -2.91 0.06
CA VAL A 144 -21.90 -2.45 -0.76
C VAL A 144 -22.41 -3.61 -1.59
N HIS A 145 -23.65 -4.01 -1.35
CA HIS A 145 -24.33 -5.08 -2.09
C HIS A 145 -25.36 -4.49 -3.04
N ARG A 146 -24.89 -3.97 -4.18
CA ARG A 146 -25.74 -3.42 -5.23
C ARG A 146 -25.19 -3.87 -6.57
N SER A 147 -25.97 -4.69 -7.29
CA SER A 147 -25.62 -5.11 -8.65
C SER A 147 -26.72 -4.72 -9.63
N ARG A 148 -26.30 -4.26 -10.81
CA ARG A 148 -27.17 -4.05 -11.98
C ARG A 148 -27.71 -5.38 -12.49
N ASN A 149 -26.92 -6.45 -12.39
CA ASN A 149 -27.26 -7.76 -12.93
C ASN A 149 -27.26 -8.86 -11.84
N PRO A 150 -28.26 -8.89 -10.94
CA PRO A 150 -28.29 -9.86 -9.83
C PRO A 150 -28.23 -11.33 -10.29
N ARG A 151 -28.82 -11.64 -11.45
CA ARG A 151 -28.79 -13.00 -12.02
C ARG A 151 -27.39 -13.40 -12.48
N ILE A 152 -26.65 -12.47 -13.10
CA ILE A 152 -25.27 -12.71 -13.53
C ILE A 152 -24.38 -12.91 -12.31
N VAL A 153 -24.47 -12.02 -11.31
CA VAL A 153 -23.73 -12.15 -10.05
C VAL A 153 -23.99 -13.51 -9.40
N ARG A 154 -25.25 -13.91 -9.29
CA ARG A 154 -25.61 -15.21 -8.72
C ARG A 154 -24.95 -16.38 -9.45
N VAL A 155 -24.97 -16.39 -10.78
CA VAL A 155 -24.31 -17.44 -11.57
C VAL A 155 -22.80 -17.43 -11.34
N LEU A 156 -22.17 -16.25 -11.27
CA LEU A 156 -20.73 -16.15 -10.99
C LEU A 156 -20.38 -16.66 -9.59
N VAL A 157 -21.26 -16.46 -8.60
CA VAL A 157 -21.09 -17.00 -7.25
C VAL A 157 -21.29 -18.51 -7.22
N ASP A 158 -22.34 -19.02 -7.86
CA ASP A 158 -22.66 -20.46 -7.93
C ASP A 158 -21.53 -21.24 -8.64
N LEU A 159 -20.87 -20.63 -9.63
CA LEU A 159 -19.72 -21.20 -10.33
C LEU A 159 -18.38 -21.01 -9.60
N GLY A 160 -18.37 -20.28 -8.47
CA GLY A 160 -17.17 -20.06 -7.66
C GLY A 160 -16.22 -18.97 -8.18
N PHE A 161 -16.63 -18.19 -9.18
CA PHE A 161 -15.84 -17.04 -9.67
C PHE A 161 -15.87 -15.85 -8.72
N ALA A 162 -16.99 -15.64 -8.02
CA ALA A 162 -17.19 -14.50 -7.11
C ALA A 162 -17.69 -14.95 -5.73
N ARG A 163 -17.59 -14.06 -4.74
CA ARG A 163 -18.20 -14.25 -3.41
C ARG A 163 -19.28 -13.19 -3.20
N ASP A 164 -20.46 -13.61 -2.72
CA ASP A 164 -21.59 -12.70 -2.45
C ASP A 164 -21.50 -12.01 -1.07
N GLN A 165 -20.31 -11.52 -0.70
CA GLN A 165 -20.05 -10.93 0.62
C GLN A 165 -19.67 -9.44 0.56
N GLY A 166 -19.62 -8.85 -0.64
CA GLY A 166 -19.26 -7.44 -0.82
C GLY A 166 -17.80 -7.13 -0.41
N GLU A 167 -16.98 -8.16 -0.27
CA GLU A 167 -15.58 -8.08 0.17
C GLU A 167 -14.60 -7.93 -1.00
N GLY A 168 -15.08 -8.04 -2.24
CA GLY A 168 -14.26 -8.01 -3.45
C GLY A 168 -13.46 -6.73 -3.61
N ILE A 169 -14.13 -5.57 -3.63
CA ILE A 169 -13.47 -4.26 -3.72
C ILE A 169 -12.54 -4.00 -2.52
N PRO A 170 -12.97 -4.15 -1.24
CA PRO A 170 -12.06 -3.98 -0.10
C PRO A 170 -10.81 -4.87 -0.17
N ARG A 171 -10.97 -6.13 -0.58
CA ARG A 171 -9.84 -7.06 -0.71
C ARG A 171 -8.93 -6.69 -1.87
N MET A 172 -9.46 -6.21 -2.99
CA MET A 172 -8.64 -5.69 -4.10
C MET A 172 -7.75 -4.54 -3.63
N PHE A 173 -8.27 -3.63 -2.80
CA PHE A 173 -7.48 -2.54 -2.22
C PHE A 173 -6.41 -3.06 -1.25
N ALA A 174 -6.77 -4.01 -0.38
CA ALA A 174 -5.84 -4.62 0.56
C ALA A 174 -4.68 -5.36 -0.15
N GLU A 175 -4.98 -6.18 -1.15
CA GLU A 175 -3.95 -6.97 -1.87
C GLU A 175 -2.98 -6.06 -2.65
N MET A 176 -3.47 -4.94 -3.20
CA MET A 176 -2.60 -3.94 -3.84
C MET A 176 -1.67 -3.26 -2.83
N LYS A 177 -2.21 -2.92 -1.65
CA LYS A 177 -1.45 -2.32 -0.54
C LYS A 177 -0.38 -3.28 0.00
N ASP A 178 -0.73 -4.55 0.22
CA ASP A 178 0.18 -5.60 0.68
C ASP A 178 1.31 -5.86 -0.33
N ALA A 179 1.05 -5.65 -1.62
CA ALA A 179 2.04 -5.71 -2.68
C ALA A 179 2.88 -4.43 -2.84
N PHE A 180 2.71 -3.43 -1.97
CA PHE A 180 3.33 -2.11 -2.04
C PHE A 180 3.07 -1.38 -3.38
N LEU A 181 1.86 -1.59 -3.92
CA LEU A 181 1.38 -0.94 -5.12
C LEU A 181 0.40 0.19 -4.78
N PRO A 182 0.26 1.19 -5.65
CA PRO A 182 -0.72 2.25 -5.47
C PRO A 182 -2.13 1.67 -5.40
N GLN A 183 -2.98 2.29 -4.59
CA GLN A 183 -4.38 1.89 -4.48
C GLN A 183 -5.08 1.96 -5.86
N PRO A 184 -6.03 1.06 -6.13
CA PRO A 184 -6.85 1.13 -7.33
C PRO A 184 -7.55 2.48 -7.45
N SER A 185 -7.58 3.06 -8.66
CA SER A 185 -8.42 4.23 -8.94
C SER A 185 -9.68 3.80 -9.68
N ILE A 186 -10.84 4.22 -9.18
CA ILE A 186 -12.15 3.96 -9.80
C ILE A 186 -12.70 5.29 -10.30
N GLU A 187 -12.79 5.43 -11.61
CA GLU A 187 -13.40 6.58 -12.26
C GLU A 187 -14.74 6.15 -12.86
N ALA A 188 -15.82 6.82 -12.46
CA ALA A 188 -17.14 6.56 -13.01
C ALA A 188 -17.67 7.78 -13.74
N THR A 189 -18.19 7.54 -14.94
CA THR A 189 -18.95 8.50 -15.72
C THR A 189 -20.37 7.98 -15.93
N ASN A 190 -21.24 8.77 -16.56
CA ASN A 190 -22.57 8.31 -16.94
C ASN A 190 -22.54 7.24 -18.05
N ARG A 191 -21.39 6.98 -18.68
CA ARG A 191 -21.24 6.11 -19.85
C ARG A 191 -20.37 4.89 -19.60
N SER A 192 -19.44 4.97 -18.65
CA SER A 192 -18.49 3.92 -18.37
C SER A 192 -17.98 4.01 -16.94
N VAL A 193 -17.52 2.88 -16.43
CA VAL A 193 -16.75 2.76 -15.20
C VAL A 193 -15.38 2.19 -15.55
N THR A 194 -14.33 2.85 -15.09
CA THR A 194 -12.93 2.48 -15.33
C THR A 194 -12.27 2.17 -13.99
N VAL A 195 -11.68 0.98 -13.87
CA VAL A 195 -10.83 0.60 -12.75
C VAL A 195 -9.39 0.54 -13.24
N ALA A 196 -8.50 1.34 -12.66
CA ALA A 196 -7.08 1.33 -12.99
C ALA A 196 -6.23 0.77 -11.84
N LEU A 197 -5.36 -0.19 -12.17
CA LEU A 197 -4.39 -0.80 -11.28
C LEU A 197 -2.98 -0.39 -11.74
N ARG A 198 -2.21 0.28 -10.88
CA ARG A 198 -0.85 0.72 -11.22
C ARG A 198 0.19 -0.29 -10.71
N ASN A 199 1.25 -0.52 -11.49
CA ASN A 199 2.33 -1.47 -11.14
C ASN A 199 3.60 -0.79 -10.61
N THR A 200 3.66 0.55 -10.62
CA THR A 200 4.79 1.31 -10.09
C THR A 200 4.79 1.23 -8.58
N LEU A 201 5.76 0.52 -8.02
CA LEU A 201 5.91 0.39 -6.56
C LEU A 201 5.86 1.75 -5.89
N THR A 202 4.97 1.89 -4.91
CA THR A 202 4.97 3.03 -4.02
C THR A 202 6.12 2.82 -3.02
N LEU A 203 7.35 3.14 -3.45
CA LEU A 203 8.48 3.32 -2.52
C LEU A 203 8.33 4.64 -1.77
N ASN A 204 7.17 4.85 -1.16
CA ASN A 204 6.96 5.98 -0.30
C ASN A 204 7.28 5.55 1.13
N THR A 205 8.39 6.08 1.64
CA THR A 205 8.76 6.16 3.07
C THR A 205 7.63 6.75 3.96
N GLY A 206 6.50 7.16 3.36
CA GLY A 206 5.29 7.67 4.00
C GLY A 206 4.13 6.69 4.18
N GLU A 207 4.14 5.47 3.62
CA GLU A 207 2.96 4.58 3.63
C GLU A 207 2.88 3.58 4.80
N PHE A 208 3.87 3.57 5.70
CA PHE A 208 3.70 3.05 7.07
C PHE A 208 2.62 3.82 7.88
N LYS A 209 1.97 4.83 7.30
CA LYS A 209 0.87 5.58 7.91
C LYS A 209 -0.52 4.97 7.64
N ALA A 210 -0.71 4.19 6.57
CA ALA A 210 -2.04 3.72 6.18
C ALA A 210 -2.48 2.46 6.96
N ASP A 211 -1.54 1.62 7.40
CA ASP A 211 -1.83 0.44 8.25
C ASP A 211 -2.24 0.82 9.69
N ALA A 212 -1.95 2.05 10.11
CA ALA A 212 -2.35 2.58 11.41
C ALA A 212 -3.80 3.11 11.44
N GLU A 213 -4.45 3.27 10.29
CA GLU A 213 -5.83 3.77 10.18
C GLU A 213 -6.86 2.65 9.90
N GLU A 214 -6.50 1.58 9.20
CA GLU A 214 -7.41 0.42 8.99
C GLU A 214 -7.55 -0.48 10.23
N SER A 215 -6.55 -0.50 11.12
CA SER A 215 -6.64 -1.12 12.45
C SER A 215 -7.53 -0.33 13.43
N LYS A 216 -8.21 0.74 12.99
CA LYS A 216 -9.21 1.48 13.79
C LYS A 216 -10.65 1.18 13.41
N ALA A 217 -10.92 0.42 12.34
CA ALA A 217 -12.28 0.23 11.84
C ALA A 217 -12.99 -1.04 12.36
N ASP A 218 -12.25 -2.04 12.85
CA ASP A 218 -12.82 -3.31 13.34
C ASP A 218 -12.68 -3.50 14.86
N THR A 219 -13.01 -2.46 15.63
CA THR A 219 -13.39 -2.60 17.04
C THR A 219 -14.30 -1.44 17.48
N GLY A 220 -15.45 -1.28 16.83
CA GLY A 220 -16.65 -0.77 17.50
C GLY A 220 -17.65 -1.92 17.43
N GLU A 221 -18.02 -2.61 18.50
CA GLU A 221 -18.45 -2.09 19.77
C GLU A 221 -17.97 -3.01 20.91
N SER A 222 -17.05 -2.50 21.71
CA SER A 222 -17.07 -2.79 23.13
C SER A 222 -16.83 -1.46 23.80
N LYS A 223 -17.81 -1.03 24.60
CA LYS A 223 -17.65 0.03 25.58
C LYS A 223 -16.48 -0.35 26.48
N ALA A 224 -15.28 0.07 26.11
CA ALA A 224 -14.12 0.00 26.97
C ALA A 224 -13.99 1.38 27.60
N ASP A 225 -14.53 1.48 28.81
CA ASP A 225 -13.96 2.20 29.93
C ASP A 225 -13.07 3.38 29.53
N THR A 226 -13.62 4.58 29.70
CA THR A 226 -12.80 5.74 30.11
C THR A 226 -12.22 5.39 31.47
N GLY A 227 -11.19 4.54 31.47
CA GLY A 227 -10.47 4.14 32.65
C GLY A 227 -9.75 5.36 33.17
N GLU A 228 -10.26 5.90 34.28
CA GLU A 228 -9.55 6.78 35.18
C GLU A 228 -8.22 6.11 35.60
N PHE A 229 -7.10 6.37 34.92
CA PHE A 229 -5.82 5.82 35.35
C PHE A 229 -4.65 6.82 35.18
N LYS A 230 -4.19 7.29 36.36
CA LYS A 230 -2.96 7.98 36.82
C LYS A 230 -2.50 9.28 36.14
N ALA A 231 -2.90 10.40 36.75
CA ALA A 231 -2.39 11.75 36.51
C ALA A 231 -0.94 12.00 37.03
N ASP A 232 -0.37 11.06 37.80
CA ASP A 232 0.81 11.31 38.63
C ASP A 232 2.13 11.47 37.81
N ALA A 233 2.30 10.73 36.71
CA ALA A 233 3.60 10.67 35.99
C ALA A 233 3.93 11.94 35.18
N ARG A 234 2.93 12.74 34.81
CA ARG A 234 3.11 14.02 34.09
C ARG A 234 3.39 15.18 35.03
N GLU A 235 2.87 15.14 36.25
CA GLU A 235 3.09 16.18 37.26
C GLU A 235 4.52 16.20 37.78
N GLU A 236 5.18 15.04 37.85
CA GLU A 236 6.58 14.88 38.27
C GLU A 236 7.61 15.47 37.27
N LEU A 237 7.19 15.89 36.08
CA LEU A 237 8.10 16.47 35.08
C LEU A 237 8.34 17.97 35.31
N PRO A 238 9.56 18.47 35.02
CA PRO A 238 9.86 19.90 35.04
C PRO A 238 8.84 20.73 34.21
N PRO A 239 8.44 21.93 34.66
CA PRO A 239 7.41 22.74 34.03
C PRO A 239 7.72 23.04 32.54
N ALA A 240 9.00 23.24 32.21
CA ALA A 240 9.44 23.46 30.83
C ALA A 240 9.20 22.25 29.90
N ILE A 241 9.30 21.02 30.42
CA ILE A 241 9.03 19.79 29.65
C ILE A 241 7.52 19.63 29.45
N ARG A 242 6.71 19.93 30.46
CA ARG A 242 5.24 19.86 30.37
C ARG A 242 4.70 20.85 29.32
N GLU A 243 5.16 22.09 29.37
CA GLU A 243 4.76 23.10 28.38
C GLU A 243 5.17 22.72 26.95
N ALA A 244 6.35 22.11 26.79
CA ALA A 244 6.79 21.59 25.50
C ALA A 244 5.95 20.41 24.99
N ILE A 245 5.42 19.56 25.89
CA ILE A 245 4.47 18.48 25.56
C ILE A 245 3.14 19.07 25.06
N ASP A 246 2.63 20.12 25.71
CA ASP A 246 1.35 20.73 25.33
C ASP A 246 1.42 21.41 23.95
N GLN A 247 2.58 21.98 23.61
CA GLN A 247 2.83 22.61 22.30
C GLN A 247 3.16 21.61 21.16
N LEU A 248 3.18 20.31 21.44
CA LEU A 248 3.62 19.27 20.51
C LEU A 248 2.55 18.96 19.45
N GLY A 249 1.28 19.24 19.72
CA GLY A 249 0.15 18.94 18.83
C GLY A 249 -0.03 17.43 18.58
N PRO A 250 -1.06 17.01 17.81
CA PRO A 250 -1.42 15.60 17.66
C PRO A 250 -0.48 14.78 16.76
N ARG A 251 0.37 15.44 15.94
CA ARG A 251 1.30 14.79 14.99
C ARG A 251 2.64 15.54 14.91
N PRO A 252 3.45 15.54 15.99
CA PRO A 252 4.70 16.26 15.99
C PRO A 252 5.75 15.66 15.07
N ARG A 253 6.52 16.54 14.43
CA ARG A 253 7.68 16.16 13.63
C ARG A 253 8.77 15.56 14.51
N ARG A 254 9.55 14.64 13.95
CA ARG A 254 10.66 13.94 14.64
C ARG A 254 11.64 14.91 15.30
N GLU A 255 11.89 16.05 14.65
CA GLU A 255 12.75 17.14 15.11
C GLU A 255 12.29 17.77 16.43
N ARG A 256 10.98 17.78 16.72
CA ARG A 256 10.42 18.30 17.98
C ARG A 256 10.21 17.21 19.03
N LEU A 257 9.86 16.00 18.60
CA LEU A 257 9.55 14.89 19.50
C LEU A 257 10.81 14.22 20.10
N ARG A 258 11.88 14.03 19.32
CA ARG A 258 13.11 13.36 19.81
C ARG A 258 13.84 14.12 20.91
N PRO A 259 14.01 15.46 20.84
CA PRO A 259 14.61 16.22 21.95
C PRO A 259 13.80 16.11 23.24
N LEU A 260 12.47 16.03 23.13
CA LEU A 260 11.60 15.90 24.28
C LEU A 260 11.68 14.51 24.93
N ILE A 261 11.72 13.45 24.11
CA ILE A 261 11.99 12.08 24.58
C ILE A 261 13.34 12.03 25.31
N HIS A 262 14.36 12.65 24.74
CA HIS A 262 15.67 12.74 25.38
C HIS A 262 15.60 13.47 26.72
N ALA A 263 14.95 14.64 26.79
CA ALA A 263 14.81 15.41 28.03
C ALA A 263 14.06 14.66 29.14
N ILE A 264 13.06 13.84 28.78
CA ILE A 264 12.34 12.97 29.73
C ILE A 264 13.24 11.81 30.20
N CYS A 265 14.04 11.22 29.32
CA CYS A 265 14.97 10.13 29.65
C CYS A 265 16.23 10.61 30.39
N ASP A 266 16.49 11.91 30.42
CA ASP A 266 17.62 12.56 31.09
C ASP A 266 17.34 12.91 32.57
N GLN A 267 16.14 12.57 33.07
CA GLN A 267 15.73 12.83 34.47
C GLN A 267 16.38 11.87 35.50
N GLY A 268 17.48 11.21 35.15
CA GLY A 268 18.24 10.35 36.07
C GLY A 268 17.60 9.00 36.42
N ARG A 269 16.43 8.66 35.86
CA ARG A 269 15.74 7.37 36.05
C ARG A 269 15.60 6.58 34.76
N TRP A 270 15.44 5.27 34.90
CA TRP A 270 15.05 4.41 33.79
C TRP A 270 13.57 4.65 33.47
N VAL A 271 13.26 5.04 32.24
CA VAL A 271 11.89 5.30 31.79
C VAL A 271 11.47 4.21 30.81
N THR A 272 10.37 3.53 31.09
CA THR A 272 9.82 2.49 30.22
C THR A 272 9.16 3.10 28.98
N SER A 273 9.01 2.29 27.92
CA SER A 273 8.26 2.72 26.73
C SER A 273 6.79 3.02 27.03
N ALA A 274 6.21 2.37 28.04
CA ALA A 274 4.85 2.62 28.52
C ALA A 274 4.72 4.00 29.20
N GLU A 275 5.64 4.33 30.11
CA GLU A 275 5.65 5.64 30.79
C GLU A 275 5.88 6.79 29.80
N LEU A 276 6.77 6.62 28.81
CA LEU A 276 6.97 7.64 27.77
C LEU A 276 5.72 7.81 26.89
N ALA A 277 5.03 6.71 26.58
CA ALA A 277 3.79 6.74 25.81
C ALA A 277 2.69 7.49 26.58
N GLU A 278 2.57 7.26 27.88
CA GLU A 278 1.65 7.93 28.78
C GLU A 278 1.96 9.44 28.89
N VAL A 279 3.21 9.78 29.18
CA VAL A 279 3.67 11.18 29.30
C VAL A 279 3.45 11.95 28.01
N LEU A 280 3.71 11.35 26.85
CA LEU A 280 3.62 12.05 25.56
C LEU A 280 2.20 11.97 24.95
N ASN A 281 1.28 11.18 25.52
CA ASN A 281 0.00 10.80 24.91
C ASN A 281 0.18 10.16 23.51
N PHE A 282 1.10 9.20 23.42
CA PHE A 282 1.45 8.46 22.21
C PHE A 282 1.09 6.97 22.34
N ARG A 283 0.91 6.29 21.20
CA ARG A 283 0.86 4.82 21.19
C ARG A 283 2.26 4.23 21.39
N GLN A 284 2.41 3.31 22.34
CA GLN A 284 3.70 2.70 22.74
C GLN A 284 4.50 2.05 21.59
N HIS A 285 3.82 1.36 20.66
CA HIS A 285 4.50 0.71 19.53
C HIS A 285 5.15 1.73 18.56
N ASN A 286 4.48 2.86 18.32
CA ASN A 286 4.99 3.92 17.43
C ASN A 286 6.23 4.60 18.00
N LEU A 287 6.27 4.74 19.32
CA LEU A 287 7.42 5.29 20.03
C LEU A 287 8.65 4.39 19.89
N THR A 288 8.45 3.08 20.04
CA THR A 288 9.56 2.09 20.08
C THR A 288 10.24 1.95 18.72
N ALA A 289 9.48 1.71 17.65
CA ALA A 289 10.02 1.49 16.31
C ALA A 289 10.47 2.80 15.62
N GLY A 290 9.73 3.89 15.80
CA GLY A 290 9.98 5.14 15.08
C GLY A 290 11.00 6.09 15.73
N HIS A 291 11.19 5.99 17.05
CA HIS A 291 11.96 6.96 17.83
C HIS A 291 13.00 6.32 18.74
N LEU A 292 12.61 5.41 19.64
CA LEU A 292 13.52 4.86 20.64
C LEU A 292 14.62 3.98 20.01
N ALA A 293 14.30 3.11 19.07
CA ALA A 293 15.32 2.30 18.39
C ALA A 293 16.37 3.16 17.64
N PRO A 294 15.99 4.13 16.78
CA PRO A 294 16.94 5.05 16.17
C PRO A 294 17.75 5.90 17.16
N MET A 295 17.15 6.30 18.29
CA MET A 295 17.85 7.07 19.33
C MET A 295 18.86 6.21 20.10
N VAL A 296 18.62 4.91 20.24
CA VAL A 296 19.60 3.97 20.78
C VAL A 296 20.74 3.71 19.80
N GLU A 297 20.42 3.50 18.51
CA GLU A 297 21.43 3.29 17.45
C GLU A 297 22.34 4.51 17.26
N SER A 298 21.80 5.72 17.39
CA SER A 298 22.56 6.98 17.33
C SER A 298 23.26 7.34 18.65
N GLY A 299 23.22 6.47 19.66
CA GLY A 299 23.90 6.68 20.94
C GLY A 299 23.30 7.76 21.83
N GLN A 300 22.07 8.21 21.56
CA GLN A 300 21.36 9.23 22.35
C GLN A 300 20.66 8.61 23.58
N LEU A 301 20.24 7.35 23.48
CA LEU A 301 19.62 6.60 24.56
C LEU A 301 20.33 5.26 24.76
N GLU A 302 20.31 4.74 25.98
CA GLU A 302 20.74 3.39 26.29
C GLU A 302 19.57 2.53 26.76
N ARG A 303 19.67 1.21 26.55
CA ARG A 303 18.68 0.22 26.98
C ARG A 303 19.10 -0.41 28.29
N ARG A 304 18.14 -0.62 29.18
CA ARG A 304 18.36 -1.36 30.44
C ARG A 304 18.82 -2.80 30.19
N PHE A 305 18.30 -3.42 29.12
CA PHE A 305 18.67 -4.76 28.67
C PHE A 305 19.17 -4.71 27.21
N PRO A 306 20.45 -4.39 26.96
CA PRO A 306 20.98 -4.21 25.60
C PRO A 306 20.92 -5.48 24.74
N GLY A 307 21.21 -6.65 25.32
CA GLY A 307 21.23 -7.93 24.61
C GLY A 307 19.86 -8.54 24.30
N GLN A 308 18.77 -7.94 24.80
CA GLN A 308 17.41 -8.41 24.57
C GLN A 308 16.49 -7.23 24.21
N PRO A 309 16.45 -6.84 22.92
CA PRO A 309 15.64 -5.71 22.44
C PRO A 309 14.18 -5.75 22.90
N ASN A 310 13.57 -6.93 22.90
CA ASN A 310 12.15 -7.16 23.20
C ASN A 310 11.89 -7.59 24.66
N HIS A 311 12.79 -7.30 25.61
CA HIS A 311 12.61 -7.68 27.01
C HIS A 311 11.36 -7.01 27.63
N PRO A 312 10.50 -7.72 28.37
CA PRO A 312 9.24 -7.18 28.91
C PRO A 312 9.43 -6.04 29.93
N ARG A 313 10.63 -5.91 30.52
CA ARG A 313 11.00 -4.79 31.41
C ARG A 313 11.98 -3.81 30.76
N GLN A 314 11.96 -3.70 29.43
CA GLN A 314 12.84 -2.77 28.73
C GLN A 314 12.57 -1.32 29.16
N ALA A 315 13.63 -0.60 29.46
CA ALA A 315 13.59 0.80 29.84
C ALA A 315 14.77 1.55 29.21
N TYR A 316 14.63 2.87 29.09
CA TYR A 316 15.54 3.74 28.38
C TYR A 316 16.03 4.85 29.30
N ARG A 317 17.27 5.26 29.10
CA ARG A 317 17.89 6.40 29.79
C ARG A 317 18.72 7.19 28.77
N ALA A 318 18.82 8.50 28.94
CA ALA A 318 19.69 9.31 28.10
C ALA A 318 21.16 8.97 28.37
N VAL A 319 21.97 8.88 27.31
CA VAL A 319 23.41 8.72 27.46
C VAL A 319 23.99 10.07 27.80
N ALA A 320 24.64 10.19 28.96
CA ALA A 320 25.32 11.42 29.35
C ALA A 320 26.37 11.77 28.28
N ARG A 321 26.26 12.96 27.70
CA ARG A 321 27.33 13.47 26.81
C ARG A 321 28.60 13.57 27.65
N SER A 322 29.65 12.81 27.30
CA SER A 322 30.99 13.04 27.85
C SER A 322 31.36 14.51 27.59
N PRO A 323 31.76 15.29 28.61
CA PRO A 323 32.29 16.61 28.38
C PRO A 323 33.59 16.45 27.58
N VAL A 324 33.62 17.06 26.40
CA VAL A 324 34.85 17.28 25.62
C VAL A 324 35.55 18.52 26.17
#